data_AF-A0A3N5U9E7-F1
#
_entry.id   AF-A0A3N5U9E7-F1
#
_cell.length_a   1.000
_cell.length_b   1.000
_cell.length_c   1.000
_cell.angle_alpha   90.00
_cell.angle_beta   90.00
_cell.angle_gamma   90.00
#
_symmetry.space_group_name_H-M   'P 1'
#
loop_
_entity.id
_entity.type
_entity.pdbx_description
1 polymer ?
#
loop_
_entity_poly.entity_id
_entity_poly.type
_entity_poly.pdbx_seq_one_letter_code
_entity_poly.pdbx_strand_id
1 'polypeptide(L)'
;MNMNILNTPKIIKYRNFAGIAFILTLALISPIFGGYDYRTAYRGDTLAGTYGLHTVSPYPIYWFIYPFAILPEDLGYVLWNLANAICFILAVRYWKGDLLAFSFFIGVFWTFYGGQIEGFVSGALVLAMLPNPWLAGLGITFLPLKLHIGVLPILFVL
;
A
#
# COMPACT_ATOMS: atom_id res chain seq x y z
N MET A 1 -11.27 25.50 29.26
CA MET A 1 -10.46 24.79 28.24
C MET A 1 -11.23 23.53 27.87
N ASN A 2 -12.06 23.58 26.82
CA ASN A 2 -12.86 22.42 26.42
C ASN A 2 -11.94 21.40 25.76
N MET A 3 -11.56 20.35 26.49
CA MET A 3 -11.05 19.14 25.85
C MET A 3 -12.15 18.61 24.95
N ASN A 4 -11.94 18.70 23.64
CA ASN A 4 -12.82 18.07 22.67
C ASN A 4 -12.86 16.58 23.00
N ILE A 5 -14.04 16.07 23.41
CA ILE A 5 -14.21 14.73 23.99
C ILE A 5 -13.62 13.65 23.06
N LEU A 6 -13.62 13.92 21.75
CA LEU A 6 -13.07 13.10 20.68
C LEU A 6 -11.54 12.89 20.74
N ASN A 7 -10.79 13.72 21.47
CA ASN A 7 -9.32 13.70 21.50
C ASN A 7 -8.75 13.08 22.79
N THR A 8 -9.53 12.30 23.53
CA THR A 8 -8.98 11.58 24.68
C THR A 8 -8.05 10.44 24.21
N PRO A 9 -6.96 10.13 24.94
CA PRO A 9 -6.02 9.07 24.55
C PRO A 9 -6.67 7.71 24.31
N LYS A 10 -7.71 7.41 25.09
CA LYS A 10 -8.49 6.17 24.98
C LYS A 10 -9.27 6.11 23.65
N ILE A 11 -9.90 7.21 23.24
CA ILE A 11 -10.64 7.28 21.97
C ILE A 11 -9.70 7.21 20.77
N ILE A 12 -8.56 7.91 20.82
CA ILE A 12 -7.51 7.83 19.77
C ILE A 12 -7.03 6.38 19.60
N LYS A 13 -6.83 5.65 20.70
CA LYS A 13 -6.46 4.23 20.65
C LYS A 13 -7.51 3.37 19.94
N TYR A 14 -8.79 3.53 20.27
CA TYR A 14 -9.86 2.76 19.62
C TYR A 14 -10.06 3.14 18.15
N ARG A 15 -9.94 4.42 17.80
CA ARG A 15 -9.98 4.88 16.41
C ARG A 15 -8.86 4.26 15.59
N ASN A 16 -7.63 4.30 16.10
CA ASN A 16 -6.48 3.68 15.45
C ASN A 16 -6.65 2.17 15.27
N PHE A 17 -7.18 1.48 16.29
CA PHE A 17 -7.49 0.05 16.19
C PHE A 17 -8.55 -0.22 15.12
N ALA A 18 -9.64 0.53 15.10
CA ALA A 18 -10.71 0.39 14.11
C ALA A 18 -10.19 0.62 12.69
N GLY A 19 -9.39 1.67 12.45
CA GLY A 19 -8.79 1.94 11.15
C GLY A 19 -7.85 0.83 10.68
N ILE A 20 -7.00 0.29 11.57
CA ILE A 20 -6.13 -0.86 11.26
C ILE A 20 -6.96 -2.09 10.92
N ALA A 21 -7.95 -2.40 11.75
CA ALA A 21 -8.82 -3.56 11.53
C ALA A 21 -9.55 -3.45 10.19
N PHE A 22 -10.05 -2.27 9.84
CA PHE A 22 -10.72 -2.03 8.57
C PHE A 22 -9.78 -2.21 7.38
N ILE A 23 -8.60 -1.58 7.39
CA ILE A 23 -7.59 -1.70 6.32
C ILE A 23 -7.17 -3.17 6.13
N LEU A 24 -6.91 -3.90 7.22
CA LEU A 24 -6.55 -5.32 7.16
C LEU A 24 -7.71 -6.17 6.66
N THR A 25 -8.95 -5.84 7.06
CA THR A 25 -10.15 -6.55 6.58
C THR A 25 -10.28 -6.38 5.08
N LEU A 26 -10.16 -5.15 4.54
CA LEU A 26 -10.17 -4.87 3.11
C LEU A 26 -9.11 -5.69 2.35
N ALA A 27 -7.90 -5.78 2.89
CA ALA A 27 -6.84 -6.58 2.29
C ALA A 27 -7.18 -8.08 2.25
N LEU A 28 -7.78 -8.63 3.32
CA LEU A 28 -8.15 -10.05 3.41
C LEU A 28 -9.34 -10.42 2.52
N ILE A 29 -10.34 -9.55 2.41
CA ILE A 29 -11.54 -9.81 1.61
C ILE A 29 -11.35 -9.44 0.12
N SER A 30 -10.23 -8.84 -0.24
CA SER A 30 -9.95 -8.34 -1.58
C SER A 30 -10.18 -9.34 -2.74
N PRO A 31 -9.94 -10.67 -2.60
CA PRO A 31 -10.20 -11.60 -3.70
C PRO A 31 -11.68 -11.70 -4.11
N ILE A 32 -12.60 -11.37 -3.21
CA ILE A 32 -14.05 -11.38 -3.46
C ILE A 32 -14.43 -10.33 -4.51
N PHE A 33 -13.63 -9.28 -4.63
CA PHE A 33 -13.98 -8.09 -5.40
C PHE A 33 -13.25 -8.00 -6.76
N GLY A 34 -12.31 -8.90 -7.04
CA GLY A 34 -11.56 -8.92 -8.30
C GLY A 34 -10.07 -8.72 -8.07
N GLY A 35 -9.47 -7.73 -8.74
CA GLY A 35 -8.03 -7.46 -8.68
C GLY A 35 -7.38 -7.37 -10.06
N TYR A 36 -7.97 -6.60 -10.98
CA TYR A 36 -7.51 -6.53 -12.38
C TYR A 36 -6.02 -6.19 -12.45
N ASP A 37 -5.58 -5.08 -11.85
CA ASP A 37 -4.18 -4.64 -11.93
C ASP A 37 -3.22 -5.70 -11.39
N TYR A 38 -3.57 -6.34 -10.26
CA TYR A 38 -2.75 -7.44 -9.76
C TYR A 38 -2.77 -8.67 -10.67
N ARG A 39 -3.94 -9.14 -11.10
CA ARG A 39 -4.10 -10.41 -11.81
C ARG A 39 -3.55 -10.35 -13.23
N THR A 40 -3.85 -9.28 -13.98
CA THR A 40 -3.45 -9.15 -15.39
C THR A 40 -2.12 -8.41 -15.52
N ALA A 41 -2.03 -7.18 -15.03
CA ALA A 41 -0.88 -6.31 -15.28
C ALA A 41 0.35 -6.68 -14.43
N TYR A 42 0.17 -7.17 -13.21
CA TYR A 42 1.28 -7.54 -12.34
C TYR A 42 1.62 -9.02 -12.45
N ARG A 43 0.71 -9.91 -12.04
CA ARG A 43 0.90 -11.35 -12.04
C ARG A 43 1.00 -11.91 -13.46
N GLY A 44 0.00 -11.63 -14.31
CA GLY A 44 -0.06 -12.15 -15.68
C GLY A 44 1.20 -11.82 -16.47
N ASP A 45 1.54 -10.54 -16.54
CA ASP A 45 2.72 -10.08 -17.29
C ASP A 45 4.06 -10.51 -16.64
N THR A 46 4.13 -10.66 -15.31
CA THR A 46 5.33 -11.19 -14.63
C THR A 46 5.54 -12.66 -14.96
N LEU A 47 4.49 -13.48 -14.92
CA LEU A 47 4.58 -14.91 -15.21
C LEU A 47 4.77 -15.20 -16.71
N ALA A 48 4.26 -14.33 -17.57
CA ALA A 48 4.45 -14.39 -19.02
C ALA A 48 5.83 -13.86 -19.47
N GLY A 49 6.58 -13.18 -18.59
CA GLY A 49 7.85 -12.54 -18.95
C GLY A 49 7.69 -11.31 -19.84
N THR A 50 6.48 -10.75 -19.96
CA THR A 50 6.14 -9.60 -20.83
C THR A 50 6.09 -8.28 -20.09
N TYR A 51 6.25 -8.28 -18.76
CA TYR A 51 6.16 -7.09 -17.91
C TYR A 51 7.01 -5.91 -18.40
N GLY A 52 8.28 -6.16 -18.74
CA GLY A 52 9.19 -5.12 -19.22
C GLY A 52 8.82 -4.55 -20.59
N LEU A 53 8.11 -5.33 -21.43
CA LEU A 53 7.63 -4.89 -22.74
C LEU A 53 6.39 -3.97 -22.59
N HIS A 54 5.52 -4.26 -21.63
CA HIS A 54 4.25 -3.55 -21.45
C HIS A 54 4.40 -2.29 -20.60
N THR A 55 5.33 -2.28 -19.63
CA THR A 55 5.49 -1.17 -18.69
C THR A 55 6.55 -0.15 -19.11
N VAL A 56 7.31 -0.42 -20.17
CA VAL A 56 8.43 0.42 -20.66
C VAL A 56 9.37 0.83 -19.51
N SER A 57 9.45 -0.02 -18.48
CA SER A 57 10.16 0.23 -17.23
C SER A 57 11.33 -0.74 -17.13
N PRO A 58 12.59 -0.25 -17.14
CA PRO A 58 13.77 -1.12 -17.20
C PRO A 58 14.19 -1.75 -15.84
N TYR A 59 13.33 -1.75 -14.82
CA TYR A 59 13.71 -2.06 -13.42
C TYR A 59 12.98 -3.27 -12.80
N PRO A 60 13.53 -3.86 -11.71
CA PRO A 60 13.13 -5.17 -11.16
C PRO A 60 11.80 -5.16 -10.39
N ILE A 61 10.79 -4.41 -10.85
CA ILE A 61 9.43 -4.47 -10.28
C ILE A 61 8.92 -5.92 -10.29
N TYR A 62 9.24 -6.66 -11.36
CA TYR A 62 8.90 -8.08 -11.43
C TYR A 62 9.55 -8.91 -10.31
N TRP A 63 10.77 -8.60 -9.84
CA TRP A 63 11.38 -9.29 -8.69
C TRP A 63 10.61 -9.03 -7.40
N PHE A 64 10.02 -7.84 -7.30
CA PHE A 64 9.19 -7.47 -6.17
C PHE A 64 7.81 -8.13 -6.23
N ILE A 65 7.22 -8.24 -7.42
CA ILE A 65 5.91 -8.88 -7.66
C ILE A 65 6.02 -10.41 -7.59
N TYR A 66 7.12 -10.98 -8.06
CA TYR A 66 7.29 -12.43 -8.28
C TYR A 66 6.98 -13.31 -7.06
N PRO A 67 7.41 -12.97 -5.81
CA PRO A 67 7.08 -13.75 -4.62
C PRO A 67 5.58 -13.89 -4.38
N PHE A 68 4.79 -12.91 -4.81
CA PHE A 68 3.32 -12.94 -4.73
C PHE A 68 2.72 -13.63 -5.95
N ALA A 69 3.25 -13.35 -7.15
CA ALA A 69 2.72 -13.86 -8.41
C ALA A 69 2.82 -15.38 -8.57
N ILE A 70 3.88 -16.00 -8.04
CA ILE A 70 4.12 -17.45 -8.15
C ILE A 70 3.14 -18.29 -7.31
N LEU A 71 2.50 -17.68 -6.32
CA LEU A 71 1.52 -18.35 -5.46
C LEU A 71 0.19 -18.56 -6.21
N PRO A 72 -0.71 -19.43 -5.70
CA PRO A 72 -2.09 -19.48 -6.16
C PRO A 72 -2.69 -18.07 -6.18
N GLU A 73 -3.41 -17.73 -7.26
CA GLU A 73 -3.76 -16.35 -7.59
C GLU A 73 -4.38 -15.59 -6.41
N ASP A 74 -5.40 -16.15 -5.76
CA ASP A 74 -6.08 -15.52 -4.64
C ASP A 74 -5.18 -15.40 -3.40
N LEU A 75 -4.33 -16.40 -3.14
CA LEU A 75 -3.39 -16.34 -2.01
C LEU A 75 -2.32 -15.27 -2.24
N GLY A 76 -1.73 -15.24 -3.44
CA GLY A 76 -0.79 -14.21 -3.85
C GLY A 76 -1.42 -12.82 -3.75
N TYR A 77 -2.69 -12.70 -4.16
CA TYR A 77 -3.42 -11.45 -4.10
C TYR A 77 -3.70 -10.97 -2.67
N VAL A 78 -4.09 -11.88 -1.77
CA VAL A 78 -4.24 -11.56 -0.33
C VAL A 78 -2.92 -11.09 0.25
N LEU A 79 -1.81 -11.80 0.00
CA LEU A 79 -0.51 -11.42 0.53
C LEU A 79 0.00 -10.09 -0.03
N TRP A 80 -0.24 -9.84 -1.31
CA TRP A 80 0.04 -8.56 -1.97
C TRP A 80 -0.70 -7.40 -1.30
N ASN A 81 -2.00 -7.58 -1.06
CA ASN A 81 -2.81 -6.56 -0.41
C ASN A 81 -2.50 -6.42 1.09
N LEU A 82 -2.14 -7.50 1.78
CA LEU A 82 -1.66 -7.41 3.16
C LEU A 82 -0.36 -6.60 3.26
N ALA A 83 0.54 -6.76 2.29
CA ALA A 83 1.77 -5.97 2.25
C ALA A 83 1.48 -4.49 1.96
N ASN A 84 0.59 -4.17 1.01
CA ASN A 84 0.08 -2.80 0.81
C ASN A 84 -0.55 -2.22 2.10
N ALA A 85 -1.36 -3.00 2.80
CA ALA A 85 -2.00 -2.59 4.06
C ALA A 85 -0.97 -2.24 5.14
N ILE A 86 0.06 -3.07 5.30
CA ILE A 86 1.15 -2.80 6.24
C ILE A 86 1.84 -1.48 5.88
N CYS A 87 2.17 -1.27 4.60
CA CYS A 87 2.82 -0.04 4.16
C CYS A 87 1.95 1.22 4.40
N PHE A 88 0.64 1.15 4.17
CA PHE A 88 -0.27 2.25 4.51
C PHE A 88 -0.33 2.52 6.01
N ILE A 89 -0.45 1.47 6.84
CA ILE A 89 -0.48 1.62 8.29
C ILE A 89 0.82 2.25 8.79
N LEU A 90 1.96 1.82 8.25
CA LEU A 90 3.27 2.41 8.55
C LEU A 90 3.34 3.89 8.14
N ALA A 91 2.88 4.22 6.93
CA ALA A 91 2.85 5.60 6.44
C ALA A 91 2.00 6.51 7.33
N VAL A 92 0.73 6.18 7.53
CA VAL A 92 -0.17 7.01 8.34
C VAL A 92 0.37 7.19 9.76
N ARG A 93 0.97 6.14 10.35
CA ARG A 93 1.61 6.25 11.68
C ARG A 93 2.84 7.14 11.69
N TYR A 94 3.70 7.06 10.68
CA TYR A 94 4.89 7.90 10.58
C TYR A 94 4.53 9.39 10.56
N TRP A 95 3.49 9.74 9.80
CA TRP A 95 2.96 11.10 9.68
C TRP A 95 1.98 11.50 10.79
N LYS A 96 1.73 10.60 11.76
CA LYS A 96 0.78 10.81 12.87
C LYS A 96 -0.64 11.15 12.40
N GLY A 97 -1.05 10.62 11.24
CA GLY A 97 -2.39 10.80 10.67
C GLY A 97 -3.47 9.96 11.35
N ASP A 98 -4.74 10.23 11.02
CA ASP A 98 -5.90 9.47 11.51
C ASP A 98 -6.13 8.22 10.64
N LEU A 99 -5.78 7.05 11.19
CA LEU A 99 -5.94 5.75 10.53
C LEU A 99 -7.39 5.43 10.17
N LEU A 100 -8.35 5.85 10.98
CA LEU A 100 -9.76 5.57 10.72
C LEU A 100 -10.26 6.45 9.57
N ALA A 101 -9.95 7.75 9.58
CA ALA A 101 -10.30 8.64 8.49
C ALA A 101 -9.65 8.20 7.17
N PHE A 102 -8.35 7.84 7.22
CA PHE A 102 -7.62 7.30 6.08
C PHE A 102 -8.27 6.01 5.54
N SER A 103 -8.72 5.11 6.42
CA SER A 103 -9.33 3.85 6.00
C SER A 103 -10.61 4.01 5.16
N PHE A 104 -11.26 5.17 5.24
CA PHE A 104 -12.43 5.52 4.41
C PHE A 104 -12.08 6.30 3.14
N PHE A 105 -10.81 6.60 2.91
CA PHE A 105 -10.37 7.30 1.70
C PHE A 105 -10.58 6.40 0.47
N ILE A 106 -11.19 6.95 -0.59
CA ILE A 106 -11.54 6.20 -1.80
C ILE A 106 -10.34 5.51 -2.45
N GLY A 107 -9.14 6.11 -2.37
CA GLY A 107 -7.91 5.51 -2.89
C GLY A 107 -7.51 4.21 -2.16
N VAL A 108 -7.86 4.06 -0.88
CA VAL A 108 -7.62 2.82 -0.13
C VAL A 108 -8.48 1.69 -0.70
N PHE A 109 -9.74 1.96 -0.99
CA PHE A 109 -10.63 0.99 -1.63
C PHE A 109 -10.13 0.60 -3.02
N TRP A 110 -9.79 1.56 -3.87
CA TRP A 110 -9.25 1.27 -5.20
C TRP A 110 -7.96 0.48 -5.16
N THR A 111 -7.07 0.76 -4.20
CA THR A 111 -5.82 0.02 -4.04
C THR A 111 -6.09 -1.44 -3.76
N PHE A 112 -6.96 -1.77 -2.80
CA PHE A 112 -7.27 -3.16 -2.46
C PHE A 112 -8.21 -3.85 -3.44
N TYR A 113 -9.07 -3.10 -4.13
CA TYR A 113 -9.99 -3.63 -5.13
C TYR A 113 -9.26 -3.97 -6.44
N GLY A 114 -8.43 -3.05 -6.92
CA GLY A 114 -7.66 -3.20 -8.15
C GLY A 114 -6.39 -4.02 -7.96
N GLY A 115 -5.86 -4.05 -6.74
CA GLY A 115 -4.57 -4.69 -6.45
C GLY A 115 -3.39 -3.80 -6.79
N GLN A 116 -3.52 -2.50 -6.53
CA GLN A 116 -2.55 -1.51 -6.93
C GLN A 116 -1.32 -1.48 -6.00
N ILE A 117 -0.41 -0.53 -6.18
CA ILE A 117 0.89 -0.47 -5.48
C ILE A 117 1.05 0.75 -4.55
N GLU A 118 -0.01 1.53 -4.39
CA GLU A 118 -0.04 2.81 -3.69
C GLU A 118 0.36 2.64 -2.23
N GLY A 119 0.01 1.50 -1.62
CA GLY A 119 0.49 1.13 -0.29
C GLY A 119 2.00 1.02 -0.27
N PHE A 120 2.59 0.24 -1.19
CA PHE A 120 4.05 0.11 -1.30
C PHE A 120 4.76 1.45 -1.52
N VAL A 121 4.23 2.30 -2.41
CA VAL A 121 4.82 3.62 -2.68
C VAL A 121 4.77 4.52 -1.44
N SER A 122 3.67 4.47 -0.68
CA SER A 122 3.53 5.20 0.58
C SER A 122 4.54 4.72 1.62
N GLY A 123 4.73 3.40 1.74
CA GLY A 123 5.75 2.81 2.61
C GLY A 123 7.18 3.15 2.16
N ALA A 124 7.44 3.14 0.86
CA ALA A 124 8.72 3.52 0.28
C ALA A 124 9.09 4.98 0.59
N LEU A 125 8.12 5.90 0.58
CA LEU A 125 8.36 7.28 1.03
C LEU A 125 8.81 7.33 2.49
N VAL A 126 8.14 6.58 3.38
CA VAL A 126 8.55 6.52 4.80
C VAL A 126 9.98 6.06 4.90
N LEU A 127 10.33 4.97 4.23
CA LEU A 127 11.69 4.41 4.24
C LEU A 127 12.71 5.42 3.72
N ALA A 128 12.39 6.13 2.63
CA ALA A 128 13.21 7.18 2.03
C ALA A 128 13.53 8.33 3.00
N MET A 129 12.64 8.57 3.98
CA MET A 129 12.78 9.62 4.98
C MET A 129 13.42 9.15 6.29
N LEU A 130 13.68 7.85 6.45
CA LEU A 130 14.37 7.34 7.64
C LEU A 130 15.85 7.76 7.63
N PRO A 131 16.45 8.03 8.81
CA PRO A 131 17.85 8.45 8.90
C PRO A 131 18.86 7.34 8.54
N ASN A 132 18.41 6.09 8.40
CA ASN A 132 19.28 4.98 8.01
C ASN A 132 19.51 5.02 6.48
N PRO A 133 20.76 5.19 5.99
CA PRO A 133 21.04 5.37 4.57
C PRO A 133 20.67 4.15 3.71
N TRP A 134 20.71 2.93 4.27
CA TRP A 134 20.30 1.72 3.56
C TRP A 134 18.78 1.67 3.35
N LEU A 135 18.01 2.02 4.39
CA LEU A 135 16.56 2.09 4.28
C LEU A 135 16.13 3.26 3.40
N ALA A 136 16.81 4.39 3.49
CA ALA A 136 16.57 5.55 2.65
C ALA A 136 16.82 5.23 1.17
N GLY A 137 17.97 4.61 0.85
CA GLY A 137 18.30 4.16 -0.49
C GLY A 137 17.30 3.14 -1.04
N LEU A 138 16.84 2.21 -0.20
CA LEU A 138 15.78 1.26 -0.56
C LEU A 138 14.49 2.01 -0.88
N GLY A 139 14.01 2.90 -0.01
CA GLY A 139 12.81 3.71 -0.25
C GLY A 139 12.89 4.51 -1.55
N ILE A 140 14.00 5.19 -1.80
CA ILE A 140 14.24 5.97 -3.04
C ILE A 140 14.19 5.08 -4.28
N THR A 141 14.65 3.83 -4.20
CA THR A 141 14.60 2.87 -5.33
C THR A 141 13.17 2.44 -5.67
N PHE A 142 12.25 2.45 -4.69
CA PHE A 142 10.86 2.04 -4.86
C PHE A 142 9.91 3.19 -5.28
N LEU A 143 10.26 4.45 -5.03
CA LEU A 143 9.44 5.61 -5.44
C LEU A 143 9.20 5.73 -6.96
N PRO A 144 10.17 5.42 -7.85
CA PRO A 144 9.99 5.52 -9.29
C PRO A 144 8.97 4.53 -9.88
N LEU A 145 8.59 3.48 -9.14
CA LEU A 145 7.76 2.39 -9.67
C LEU A 145 6.34 2.84 -10.04
N LYS A 146 5.88 4.01 -9.56
CA LYS A 146 4.65 4.68 -10.00
C LYS A 146 4.70 6.19 -9.75
N LEU A 147 5.60 6.87 -10.47
CA LEU A 147 5.81 8.33 -10.39
C LEU A 147 4.52 9.16 -10.42
N HIS A 148 3.54 8.74 -11.23
CA HIS A 148 2.32 9.52 -11.50
C HIS A 148 1.25 9.44 -10.40
N ILE A 149 1.25 8.39 -9.55
CA ILE A 149 0.17 8.17 -8.57
C ILE A 149 0.69 8.13 -7.14
N GLY A 150 1.98 7.88 -6.90
CA GLY A 150 2.58 8.01 -5.57
C GLY A 150 2.30 9.36 -4.91
N VAL A 151 2.24 10.43 -5.69
CA VAL A 151 1.96 11.79 -5.20
C VAL A 151 0.59 11.91 -4.52
N LEU A 152 -0.45 11.18 -4.94
CA LEU A 152 -1.80 11.37 -4.40
C LEU A 152 -1.99 10.83 -2.97
N PRO A 153 -1.58 9.59 -2.63
CA PRO A 153 -1.52 9.15 -1.24
C PRO A 153 -0.55 10.01 -0.41
N ILE A 154 0.57 10.44 -1.00
CA ILE A 154 1.55 11.32 -0.34
C ILE A 154 0.90 12.66 0.04
N LEU A 155 0.17 13.32 -0.86
CA LEU A 155 -0.53 14.57 -0.59
C LEU A 155 -1.67 14.46 0.43
N PHE A 156 -2.25 13.27 0.61
CA PHE A 156 -3.30 13.04 1.62
C PHE A 156 -2.72 12.63 2.99
N VAL A 157 -1.53 12.04 2.98
CA VAL A 157 -0.82 11.61 4.18
C VAL A 157 0.00 12.76 4.80
N LEU A 158 0.52 13.67 3.97
CA LEU A 158 1.13 14.95 4.37
C LEU A 158 0.09 15.98 4.78
#